data_AF-A0A7C4MQG3-F1
#
_entry.id   AF-A0A7C4MQG3-F1
#
_cell.length_a   1.000
_cell.length_b   1.000
_cell.length_c   1.000
_cell.angle_alpha   90.00
_cell.angle_beta   90.00
_cell.angle_gamma   90.00
#
_symmetry.space_group_name_H-M   'P 1'
#
loop_
_entity.id
_entity.type
_entity.pdbx_description
1 polymer ?
#
loop_
_entity_poly.entity_id
_entity_poly.type
_entity_poly.pdbx_seq_one_letter_code
_entity_poly.pdbx_strand_id
1 'polypeptide(L)'
;MATQKSQPAYWLKEAYAWLYSRLDAGRQKKLPTPIASAKGPPNSFIPVLGACHDDSGVLGFVSVNFRPLRCSQPVEDYQRAAYDATEAVARVFRQLDYDLGFPHVELHLQNAGGTSIAMSAAIATVINLLSLELREDVAATGCFDDKNRFAPVDSSTLKNKIKIAEQWAYRRVLVVEGQKGIPNGCGLEIVEVPRNLVEALFVIVNEAAISPAGPALARLLAVFDQAAVRADPCDQDLERTLQMTADFVQPTTPELARHVAHDIRSRALLHAGLTNEAANEKKKADDVRPGPFEFPSGWLGNYLKWHQVAHHAVLALDQGRWEDTESEHRLLDRTLERLLGAISDQQAGREELLAALFLSNTRARRLDFLGRWHRDCSLLCRAWDDVTRFRPHWPALFDYCRQIGLRDGDLHRQHNCCLDVLASYWHLKGHLPDSWSKIGYSFWPEESSVEVEQLGPFDLPNLLRWKVISGQEVGVDLIHRILKAARRMCQREQGRYPMFLAFEAVLRYGAGDEHQRREAAEALAQSVLFSPELPPTSILTLLALRAERLLKATGCSIAEPVRPAAGTLLAVRADDLLRHPDDLVDRCPY
;
A
#
# COMPACT_ATOMS: atom_id res chain seq x y z
N MET A 1 -16.14 -49.41 -12.47
CA MET A 1 -15.19 -48.28 -12.30
C MET A 1 -14.61 -47.96 -13.66
N ALA A 2 -15.14 -46.94 -14.33
CA ALA A 2 -14.65 -46.49 -15.63
C ALA A 2 -13.24 -45.91 -15.45
N THR A 3 -12.30 -46.39 -16.24
CA THR A 3 -10.94 -45.86 -16.33
C THR A 3 -10.99 -44.39 -16.74
N GLN A 4 -10.46 -43.52 -15.88
CA GLN A 4 -10.15 -42.12 -16.18
C GLN A 4 -9.24 -42.09 -17.41
N LYS A 5 -9.83 -41.99 -18.60
CA LYS A 5 -9.11 -41.63 -19.83
C LYS A 5 -8.41 -40.31 -19.55
N SER A 6 -7.14 -40.21 -19.93
CA SER A 6 -6.26 -39.05 -19.74
C SER A 6 -7.00 -37.72 -19.98
N GLN A 7 -7.40 -37.06 -18.89
CA GLN A 7 -8.16 -35.80 -18.88
C GLN A 7 -7.59 -34.70 -19.81
N PRO A 8 -6.26 -34.54 -20.01
CA PRO A 8 -5.72 -33.46 -20.85
C PRO A 8 -6.10 -33.54 -22.34
N ALA A 9 -6.11 -34.76 -22.92
CA ALA A 9 -6.40 -34.96 -24.34
C ALA A 9 -7.89 -34.78 -24.67
N TYR A 10 -8.75 -34.94 -23.66
CA TYR A 10 -10.19 -34.71 -23.77
C TYR A 10 -10.50 -33.21 -23.81
N TRP A 11 -9.98 -32.44 -22.85
CA TRP A 11 -10.23 -31.00 -22.76
C TRP A 11 -9.66 -30.21 -23.93
N LEU A 12 -8.49 -30.60 -24.45
CA LEU A 12 -7.94 -30.03 -25.68
C LEU A 12 -8.93 -30.19 -26.85
N LYS A 13 -9.48 -31.39 -27.05
CA LYS A 13 -10.46 -31.64 -28.14
C LYS A 13 -11.73 -30.83 -27.96
N GLU A 14 -12.22 -30.69 -26.73
CA GLU A 14 -13.39 -29.86 -26.43
C GLU A 14 -13.12 -28.36 -26.66
N ALA A 15 -11.97 -27.85 -26.23
CA ALA A 15 -11.57 -26.46 -26.43
C ALA A 15 -11.49 -26.11 -27.93
N TYR A 16 -10.85 -26.98 -28.71
CA TYR A 16 -10.78 -26.85 -30.17
C TYR A 16 -12.17 -26.92 -30.83
N ALA A 17 -13.03 -27.84 -30.39
CA ALA A 17 -14.38 -27.97 -30.93
C ALA A 17 -15.25 -26.73 -30.66
N TRP A 18 -15.14 -26.19 -29.45
CA TRP A 18 -15.84 -24.97 -29.06
C TRP A 18 -15.37 -23.76 -29.86
N LEU A 19 -14.06 -23.55 -30.01
CA LEU A 19 -13.53 -22.46 -30.84
C LEU A 19 -13.94 -22.60 -32.31
N TYR A 20 -13.87 -23.81 -32.86
CA TYR A 20 -14.29 -24.07 -34.25
C TYR A 20 -15.75 -23.70 -34.49
N SER A 21 -16.63 -23.94 -33.51
CA SER A 21 -18.07 -23.62 -33.62
C SER A 21 -18.36 -22.13 -33.79
N ARG A 22 -17.42 -21.25 -33.43
CA ARG A 22 -17.54 -19.78 -33.55
C ARG A 22 -17.10 -19.22 -34.89
N LEU A 23 -16.35 -20.01 -35.64
CA LEU A 23 -15.84 -19.60 -36.93
C LEU A 23 -16.98 -19.53 -37.94
N ASP A 24 -16.93 -18.54 -38.85
CA ASP A 24 -17.85 -18.52 -39.97
C ASP A 24 -17.68 -19.76 -40.86
N ALA A 25 -18.73 -20.10 -41.63
CA ALA A 25 -18.75 -21.29 -42.47
C ALA A 25 -17.63 -21.33 -43.53
N GLY A 26 -17.08 -20.18 -43.92
CA GLY A 26 -15.94 -20.08 -44.85
C GLY A 26 -14.62 -20.46 -44.19
N ARG A 27 -14.42 -20.07 -42.93
CA ARG A 27 -13.24 -20.39 -42.12
C ARG A 27 -13.26 -21.83 -41.62
N GLN A 28 -14.43 -22.35 -41.23
CA GLN A 28 -14.61 -23.75 -40.82
C GLN A 28 -14.14 -24.72 -41.92
N LYS A 29 -14.41 -24.43 -43.19
CA LYS A 29 -13.97 -25.25 -44.35
C LYS A 29 -12.45 -25.34 -44.50
N LYS A 30 -11.69 -24.41 -43.92
CA LYS A 30 -10.22 -24.35 -44.01
C LYS A 30 -9.53 -25.05 -42.84
N LEU A 31 -10.29 -25.50 -41.83
CA LEU A 31 -9.77 -26.14 -40.63
C LEU A 31 -10.35 -27.55 -40.46
N PRO A 32 -9.63 -28.48 -39.82
CA PRO A 32 -10.15 -29.82 -39.54
C PRO A 32 -11.45 -29.77 -38.71
N THR A 33 -12.49 -30.47 -39.14
CA THR A 33 -13.77 -30.52 -38.42
C THR A 33 -13.62 -31.27 -37.09
N PRO A 34 -14.02 -30.68 -35.94
CA PRO A 34 -13.97 -31.34 -34.64
C PRO A 34 -14.96 -32.51 -34.55
N ILE A 35 -14.63 -33.50 -33.73
CA ILE A 35 -15.39 -34.76 -33.61
C ILE A 35 -16.59 -34.63 -32.62
N ALA A 36 -16.74 -33.52 -31.88
CA ALA A 36 -17.75 -33.37 -30.83
C ALA A 36 -18.32 -31.94 -30.72
N SER A 37 -19.53 -31.79 -30.16
CA SER A 37 -20.04 -30.49 -29.67
C SER A 37 -19.54 -30.25 -28.26
N ALA A 38 -18.97 -29.08 -27.97
CA ALA A 38 -18.36 -28.81 -26.68
C ALA A 38 -18.98 -27.59 -25.97
N LYS A 39 -19.07 -27.68 -24.64
CA LYS A 39 -19.51 -26.59 -23.76
C LYS A 39 -18.45 -25.50 -23.56
N GLY A 40 -17.24 -25.71 -24.08
CA GLY A 40 -16.07 -24.84 -23.87
C GLY A 40 -15.06 -25.46 -22.91
N PRO A 41 -13.80 -24.98 -22.92
CA PRO A 41 -12.81 -25.39 -21.93
C PRO A 41 -13.19 -24.90 -20.52
N PRO A 42 -12.65 -25.50 -19.45
CA PRO A 42 -12.80 -24.96 -18.10
C PRO A 42 -12.26 -23.53 -18.04
N ASN A 43 -12.85 -22.66 -17.20
CA ASN A 43 -12.44 -21.25 -17.06
C ASN A 43 -10.94 -21.05 -16.74
N SER A 44 -10.27 -22.08 -16.22
CA SER A 44 -8.83 -22.06 -15.90
C SER A 44 -7.91 -22.28 -17.11
N PHE A 45 -8.44 -22.55 -18.31
CA PHE A 45 -7.66 -22.81 -19.52
C PHE A 45 -7.58 -21.54 -20.37
N ILE A 46 -6.41 -20.88 -20.33
CA ILE A 46 -6.16 -19.65 -21.07
C ILE A 46 -5.49 -19.97 -22.42
N PRO A 47 -5.95 -19.39 -23.54
CA PRO A 47 -5.34 -19.63 -24.83
C PRO A 47 -3.90 -19.10 -24.90
N VAL A 48 -3.05 -19.84 -25.60
CA VAL A 48 -1.67 -19.50 -25.91
C VAL A 48 -1.51 -19.44 -27.42
N LEU A 49 -1.21 -18.26 -27.95
CA LEU A 49 -0.97 -18.05 -29.37
C LEU A 49 0.48 -18.46 -29.70
N GLY A 50 0.66 -19.63 -30.32
CA GLY A 50 1.95 -20.15 -30.76
C GLY A 50 2.26 -19.76 -32.20
N ALA A 51 3.29 -18.95 -32.40
CA ALA A 51 3.78 -18.61 -33.74
C ALA A 51 4.89 -19.58 -34.16
N CYS A 52 4.62 -20.45 -35.14
CA CYS A 52 5.67 -21.24 -35.81
C CYS A 52 6.20 -20.49 -37.04
N HIS A 53 7.38 -20.91 -37.55
CA HIS A 53 8.08 -20.24 -38.65
C HIS A 53 7.35 -20.30 -40.01
N ASP A 54 6.41 -21.23 -40.21
CA ASP A 54 5.86 -21.59 -41.53
C ASP A 54 4.43 -21.10 -41.79
N ASP A 55 4.05 -19.90 -41.31
CA ASP A 55 2.68 -19.34 -41.45
C ASP A 55 1.54 -20.19 -40.84
N SER A 56 1.86 -21.35 -40.28
CA SER A 56 0.99 -22.24 -39.52
C SER A 56 1.10 -21.88 -38.05
N GLY A 57 0.08 -21.22 -37.53
CA GLY A 57 -0.03 -20.99 -36.10
C GLY A 57 -0.60 -22.19 -35.37
N VAL A 58 -0.12 -22.41 -34.15
CA VAL A 58 -0.71 -23.42 -33.27
C VAL A 58 -1.34 -22.72 -32.08
N LEU A 59 -2.54 -23.18 -31.70
CA LEU A 59 -3.20 -22.75 -30.49
C LEU A 59 -2.89 -23.76 -29.37
N GLY A 60 -2.33 -23.26 -28.27
CA GLY A 60 -2.16 -24.03 -27.05
C GLY A 60 -3.09 -23.53 -25.94
N PHE A 61 -3.05 -24.21 -24.81
CA PHE A 61 -3.68 -23.75 -23.58
C PHE A 61 -2.72 -23.87 -22.41
N VAL A 62 -2.78 -22.91 -21.50
CA VAL A 62 -2.14 -22.98 -20.18
C VAL A 62 -3.23 -23.02 -19.13
N SER A 63 -3.05 -23.89 -18.14
CA SER A 63 -3.83 -23.85 -16.91
C SER A 63 -2.92 -23.76 -15.70
N VAL A 64 -3.41 -23.12 -14.64
CA VAL A 64 -2.69 -22.93 -13.39
C VAL A 64 -3.55 -23.44 -12.26
N ASN A 65 -2.99 -24.31 -11.43
CA ASN A 65 -3.60 -24.86 -10.23
C ASN A 65 -2.71 -24.55 -9.02
N PHE A 66 -3.26 -24.50 -7.80
CA PHE A 66 -2.47 -24.31 -6.58
C PHE A 66 -2.39 -25.60 -5.78
N ARG A 67 -1.20 -25.96 -5.28
CA ARG A 67 -0.95 -27.19 -4.52
C ARG A 67 -0.23 -26.88 -3.20
N PRO A 68 -0.42 -27.69 -2.14
CA PRO A 68 0.22 -27.43 -0.84
C PRO A 68 1.76 -27.52 -0.88
N LEU A 69 2.30 -28.33 -1.79
CA LEU A 69 3.73 -28.61 -1.91
C LEU A 69 4.29 -28.05 -3.22
N ARG A 70 5.50 -27.49 -3.13
CA ARG A 70 6.22 -26.97 -4.29
C ARG A 70 6.66 -28.13 -5.19
N CYS A 71 6.28 -28.07 -6.47
CA CYS A 71 6.77 -29.03 -7.48
C CYS A 71 8.22 -28.71 -7.90
N SER A 72 8.87 -29.68 -8.54
CA SER A 72 10.20 -29.51 -9.14
C SER A 72 10.24 -28.33 -10.12
N GLN A 73 11.36 -27.60 -10.15
CA GLN A 73 11.52 -26.45 -11.04
C GLN A 73 11.47 -26.85 -12.52
N PRO A 74 10.93 -25.99 -13.40
CA PRO A 74 10.85 -26.28 -14.82
C PRO A 74 12.22 -26.32 -15.49
N VAL A 75 12.37 -27.20 -16.49
CA VAL A 75 13.64 -27.43 -17.19
C VAL A 75 13.75 -26.56 -18.46
N GLU A 76 12.63 -26.33 -19.15
CA GLU A 76 12.61 -25.61 -20.43
C GLU A 76 12.25 -24.12 -20.24
N ASP A 77 12.85 -23.23 -21.06
CA ASP A 77 12.77 -21.78 -20.89
C ASP A 77 11.34 -21.21 -20.90
N TYR A 78 10.46 -21.75 -21.75
CA TYR A 78 9.07 -21.30 -21.80
C TYR A 78 8.25 -21.77 -20.59
N GLN A 79 8.57 -22.94 -20.04
CA GLN A 79 7.95 -23.42 -18.80
C GLN A 79 8.41 -22.57 -17.62
N ARG A 80 9.69 -22.18 -17.62
CA ARG A 80 10.26 -21.24 -16.65
C ARG A 80 9.57 -19.88 -16.73
N ALA A 81 9.42 -19.31 -17.92
CA ALA A 81 8.73 -18.03 -18.09
C ALA A 81 7.26 -18.08 -17.60
N ALA A 82 6.54 -19.16 -17.88
CA ALA A 82 5.18 -19.36 -17.36
C ALA A 82 5.16 -19.46 -15.82
N TYR A 83 6.10 -20.22 -15.24
CA TYR A 83 6.24 -20.37 -13.80
C TYR A 83 6.62 -19.05 -13.12
N ASP A 84 7.59 -18.31 -13.65
CA ASP A 84 8.08 -17.06 -13.08
C ASP A 84 6.98 -15.99 -13.04
N ALA A 85 6.21 -15.84 -14.11
CA ALA A 85 5.07 -14.93 -14.14
C ALA A 85 3.96 -15.36 -13.15
N THR A 86 3.65 -16.66 -13.12
CA THR A 86 2.67 -17.23 -12.19
C THR A 86 3.08 -17.01 -10.73
N GLU A 87 4.33 -17.33 -10.39
CA GLU A 87 4.90 -17.18 -9.05
C GLU A 87 4.96 -15.69 -8.64
N ALA A 88 5.29 -14.80 -9.58
CA ALA A 88 5.28 -13.38 -9.33
C ALA A 88 3.87 -12.86 -9.00
N VAL A 89 2.84 -13.24 -9.77
CA VAL A 89 1.43 -12.93 -9.47
C VAL A 89 1.02 -13.52 -8.12
N ALA A 90 1.24 -14.82 -7.91
CA ALA A 90 0.89 -15.52 -6.68
C ALA A 90 1.59 -14.94 -5.44
N ARG A 91 2.83 -14.47 -5.57
CA ARG A 91 3.58 -13.80 -4.50
C ARG A 91 2.93 -12.48 -4.10
N VAL A 92 2.36 -11.73 -5.04
CA VAL A 92 1.64 -10.49 -4.71
C VAL A 92 0.34 -10.82 -3.96
N PHE A 93 -0.41 -11.83 -4.38
CA PHE A 93 -1.63 -12.25 -3.68
C PHE A 93 -1.38 -12.95 -2.34
N ARG A 94 -0.26 -13.67 -2.17
CA ARG A 94 0.15 -14.27 -0.88
C ARG A 94 0.33 -13.27 0.24
N GLN A 95 0.49 -11.99 -0.11
CA GLN A 95 0.55 -10.91 0.87
C GLN A 95 -0.81 -10.65 1.52
N LEU A 96 -1.91 -11.07 0.88
CA LEU A 96 -3.26 -10.94 1.38
C LEU A 96 -3.77 -12.22 2.04
N ASP A 97 -3.21 -13.38 1.64
CA ASP A 97 -3.61 -14.71 2.09
C ASP A 97 -2.37 -15.63 2.19
N TYR A 98 -1.90 -15.90 3.41
CA TYR A 98 -0.68 -16.68 3.65
C TYR A 98 -0.85 -18.18 3.35
N ASP A 99 -2.09 -18.67 3.31
CA ASP A 99 -2.41 -20.08 3.08
C ASP A 99 -2.50 -20.42 1.58
N LEU A 100 -2.18 -19.45 0.71
CA LEU A 100 -2.09 -19.71 -0.71
C LEU A 100 -1.01 -20.76 -0.98
N GLY A 101 -1.43 -21.91 -1.53
CA GLY A 101 -0.51 -22.95 -1.97
C GLY A 101 0.49 -22.47 -3.03
N PHE A 102 1.39 -23.36 -3.44
CA PHE A 102 2.33 -23.09 -4.52
C PHE A 102 1.67 -23.30 -5.88
N PRO A 103 1.96 -22.42 -6.85
CA PRO A 103 1.41 -22.58 -8.19
C PRO A 103 2.01 -23.80 -8.90
N HIS A 104 1.15 -24.46 -9.66
CA HIS A 104 1.44 -25.56 -10.55
C HIS A 104 0.91 -25.21 -11.93
N VAL A 105 1.82 -25.04 -12.89
CA VAL A 105 1.50 -24.65 -14.26
C VAL A 105 1.44 -25.90 -15.13
N GLU A 106 0.30 -26.12 -15.79
CA GLU A 106 0.09 -27.21 -16.73
C GLU A 106 -0.01 -26.63 -18.14
N LEU A 107 0.89 -27.06 -19.03
CA LEU A 107 0.96 -26.60 -20.41
C LEU A 107 0.42 -27.66 -21.36
N HIS A 108 -0.51 -27.25 -22.22
CA HIS A 108 -1.16 -28.08 -23.22
C HIS A 108 -0.84 -27.51 -24.61
N LEU A 109 0.37 -27.77 -25.08
CA LEU A 109 0.91 -27.24 -26.34
C LEU A 109 1.13 -28.38 -27.34
N GLN A 110 0.71 -28.19 -28.59
CA GLN A 110 1.19 -29.00 -29.71
C GLN A 110 2.30 -28.20 -30.41
N ASN A 111 3.56 -28.63 -30.28
CA ASN A 111 4.71 -28.08 -31.03
C ASN A 111 4.96 -26.56 -30.90
N ALA A 112 4.39 -25.90 -29.89
CA ALA A 112 4.59 -24.47 -29.63
C ALA A 112 5.51 -24.26 -28.43
N GLY A 113 6.59 -23.49 -28.62
CA GLY A 113 7.52 -23.05 -27.58
C GLY A 113 7.73 -21.54 -27.65
N GLY A 114 8.02 -20.92 -26.50
CA GLY A 114 8.38 -19.49 -26.42
C GLY A 114 7.99 -18.83 -25.09
N THR A 115 8.82 -17.91 -24.60
CA THR A 115 8.66 -17.25 -23.29
C THR A 115 7.43 -16.35 -23.19
N SER A 116 6.86 -15.94 -24.33
CA SER A 116 5.62 -15.15 -24.42
C SER A 116 4.37 -15.81 -23.84
N ILE A 117 4.44 -17.07 -23.43
CA ILE A 117 3.41 -17.79 -22.66
C ILE A 117 3.20 -17.20 -21.27
N ALA A 118 4.17 -16.44 -20.77
CA ALA A 118 4.15 -15.85 -19.45
C ALA A 118 2.91 -14.98 -19.20
N MET A 119 2.47 -14.18 -20.19
CA MET A 119 1.24 -13.39 -20.07
C MET A 119 -0.01 -14.26 -19.92
N SER A 120 -0.18 -15.30 -20.74
CA SER A 120 -1.32 -16.24 -20.60
C SER A 120 -1.31 -16.95 -19.25
N ALA A 121 -0.13 -17.32 -18.75
CA ALA A 121 0.01 -17.94 -17.43
C ALA A 121 -0.34 -16.97 -16.29
N ALA A 122 0.08 -15.69 -16.39
CA ALA A 122 -0.32 -14.66 -15.44
C ALA A 122 -1.83 -14.45 -15.43
N ILE A 123 -2.48 -14.35 -16.60
CA ILE A 123 -3.95 -14.27 -16.71
C ILE A 123 -4.60 -15.48 -16.04
N ALA A 124 -4.14 -16.70 -16.34
CA ALA A 124 -4.67 -17.93 -15.74
C ALA A 124 -4.60 -17.89 -14.21
N THR A 125 -3.48 -17.38 -13.70
CA THR A 125 -3.23 -17.22 -12.27
C THR A 125 -4.21 -16.24 -11.64
N VAL A 126 -4.38 -15.04 -12.24
CA VAL A 126 -5.31 -14.01 -11.74
C VAL A 126 -6.76 -14.51 -11.77
N ILE A 127 -7.18 -15.12 -12.88
CA ILE A 127 -8.53 -15.66 -13.04
C ILE A 127 -8.81 -16.71 -11.96
N ASN A 128 -7.87 -17.61 -11.68
CA ASN A 128 -8.03 -18.62 -10.64
C ASN A 128 -8.07 -17.99 -9.23
N LEU A 129 -7.10 -17.13 -8.89
CA LEU A 129 -6.99 -16.49 -7.57
C LEU A 129 -8.19 -15.63 -7.20
N LEU A 130 -8.77 -14.96 -8.19
CA LEU A 130 -9.94 -14.11 -8.01
C LEU A 130 -11.25 -14.83 -8.31
N SER A 131 -11.20 -16.13 -8.67
CA SER A 131 -12.37 -16.94 -9.06
C SER A 131 -13.22 -16.25 -10.13
N LEU A 132 -12.57 -15.69 -11.15
CA LEU A 132 -13.20 -14.95 -12.23
C LEU A 132 -13.60 -15.89 -13.38
N GLU A 133 -14.52 -15.42 -14.21
CA GLU A 133 -14.84 -16.04 -15.49
C GLU A 133 -14.11 -15.32 -16.61
N LEU A 134 -13.45 -16.08 -17.50
CA LEU A 134 -12.70 -15.52 -18.61
C LEU A 134 -13.65 -15.12 -19.74
N ARG A 135 -13.41 -13.96 -20.34
CA ARG A 135 -14.08 -13.53 -21.56
C ARG A 135 -13.65 -14.39 -22.74
N GLU A 136 -14.66 -14.84 -23.47
CA GLU A 136 -14.54 -15.84 -24.52
C GLU A 136 -13.73 -15.42 -25.75
N ASP A 137 -13.60 -14.12 -26.04
CA ASP A 137 -13.02 -13.56 -27.26
C ASP A 137 -11.69 -12.83 -27.04
N VAL A 138 -11.04 -13.12 -25.91
CA VAL A 138 -9.78 -12.50 -25.48
C VAL A 138 -8.61 -13.47 -25.60
N ALA A 139 -7.53 -13.01 -26.24
CA ALA A 139 -6.23 -13.66 -26.21
C ALA A 139 -5.15 -12.70 -25.71
N ALA A 140 -3.97 -13.22 -25.37
CA ALA A 140 -2.88 -12.40 -24.86
C ALA A 140 -1.51 -12.89 -25.32
N THR A 141 -0.54 -11.98 -25.31
CA THR A 141 0.86 -12.32 -25.56
C THR A 141 1.80 -11.34 -24.86
N GLY A 142 2.84 -11.87 -24.21
CA GLY A 142 3.84 -11.05 -23.53
C GLY A 142 4.87 -11.92 -22.82
N CYS A 143 6.12 -11.50 -22.89
CA CYS A 143 7.21 -12.11 -22.14
C CYS A 143 7.24 -11.59 -20.70
N PHE A 144 8.05 -12.23 -19.86
CA PHE A 144 8.29 -11.79 -18.48
C PHE A 144 9.79 -11.76 -18.22
N ASP A 145 10.28 -10.61 -17.75
CA ASP A 145 11.71 -10.38 -17.54
C ASP A 145 12.16 -10.81 -16.13
N ASP A 146 13.48 -10.88 -15.95
CA ASP A 146 14.16 -11.19 -14.69
C ASP A 146 13.89 -10.16 -13.57
N LYS A 147 13.36 -8.98 -13.93
CA LYS A 147 12.97 -7.91 -13.01
C LYS A 147 11.49 -8.00 -12.61
N ASN A 148 10.82 -9.12 -12.90
CA ASN A 148 9.41 -9.35 -12.63
C ASN A 148 8.47 -8.36 -13.35
N ARG A 149 8.79 -7.99 -14.60
CA ARG A 149 7.99 -7.09 -15.41
C ARG A 149 7.58 -7.76 -16.71
N PHE A 150 6.44 -7.34 -17.23
CA PHE A 150 6.05 -7.74 -18.56
C PHE A 150 6.93 -7.06 -19.61
N ALA A 151 7.25 -7.80 -20.66
CA ALA A 151 8.07 -7.36 -21.77
C ALA A 151 7.40 -7.65 -23.13
N PRO A 152 7.48 -6.71 -24.09
CA PRO A 152 7.02 -6.94 -25.46
C PRO A 152 7.64 -8.18 -26.10
N VAL A 153 6.93 -8.74 -27.08
CA VAL A 153 7.47 -9.80 -27.95
C VAL A 153 8.11 -9.20 -29.20
N ASP A 154 8.93 -9.98 -29.91
CA ASP A 154 9.48 -9.57 -31.19
C ASP A 154 8.38 -9.24 -32.22
N SER A 155 8.60 -8.22 -33.04
CA SER A 155 7.59 -7.74 -34.02
C SER A 155 7.21 -8.80 -35.06
N SER A 156 8.14 -9.64 -35.49
CA SER A 156 7.87 -10.77 -36.39
C SER A 156 6.96 -11.82 -35.72
N THR A 157 7.23 -12.13 -34.46
CA THR A 157 6.42 -13.03 -33.62
C THR A 157 5.01 -12.47 -33.40
N LEU A 158 4.89 -11.17 -33.11
CA LEU A 158 3.58 -10.52 -32.90
C LEU A 158 2.70 -10.61 -34.14
N LYS A 159 3.25 -10.31 -35.33
CA LYS A 159 2.49 -10.35 -36.59
C LYS A 159 1.84 -11.72 -36.82
N ASN A 160 2.59 -12.80 -36.55
CA ASN A 160 2.07 -14.16 -36.65
C ASN A 160 0.99 -14.42 -35.59
N LYS A 161 1.20 -14.00 -34.34
CA LYS A 161 0.20 -14.17 -33.26
C LYS A 161 -1.12 -13.44 -33.55
N ILE A 162 -1.06 -12.23 -34.13
CA ILE A 162 -2.25 -11.47 -34.53
C ILE A 162 -3.03 -12.22 -35.62
N LYS A 163 -2.34 -12.72 -36.65
CA LYS A 163 -2.96 -13.54 -37.70
C LYS A 163 -3.65 -14.78 -37.13
N ILE A 164 -3.06 -15.41 -36.12
CA ILE A 164 -3.63 -16.58 -35.44
C ILE A 164 -4.87 -16.19 -34.64
N ALA A 165 -4.81 -15.09 -33.90
CA ALA A 165 -5.96 -14.59 -33.15
C ALA A 165 -7.16 -14.32 -34.09
N GLU A 166 -6.92 -13.67 -35.23
CA GLU A 166 -7.94 -13.46 -36.26
C GLU A 166 -8.48 -14.78 -36.83
N GLN A 167 -7.61 -15.74 -37.15
CA GLN A 167 -8.01 -17.05 -37.67
C GLN A 167 -8.94 -17.80 -36.72
N TRP A 168 -8.70 -17.71 -35.42
CA TRP A 168 -9.50 -18.35 -34.36
C TRP A 168 -10.66 -17.48 -33.85
N ALA A 169 -10.97 -16.38 -34.54
CA ALA A 169 -12.07 -15.46 -34.23
C ALA A 169 -12.03 -14.84 -32.83
N TYR A 170 -10.83 -14.65 -32.27
CA TYR A 170 -10.66 -13.69 -31.18
C TYR A 170 -10.97 -12.29 -31.69
N ARG A 171 -11.48 -11.44 -30.81
CA ARG A 171 -11.78 -10.03 -31.13
C ARG A 171 -10.79 -9.09 -30.48
N ARG A 172 -10.13 -9.54 -29.42
CA ARG A 172 -9.25 -8.72 -28.61
C ARG A 172 -7.94 -9.44 -28.31
N VAL A 173 -6.84 -8.70 -28.38
CA VAL A 173 -5.51 -9.19 -27.98
C VAL A 173 -4.86 -8.22 -27.01
N LEU A 174 -4.52 -8.75 -25.83
CA LEU A 174 -3.72 -8.05 -24.84
C LEU A 174 -2.24 -8.17 -25.22
N VAL A 175 -1.56 -7.04 -25.36
CA VAL A 175 -0.13 -6.94 -25.66
C VAL A 175 0.55 -6.07 -24.60
N VAL A 176 1.86 -6.24 -24.39
CA VAL A 176 2.58 -5.41 -23.41
C VAL A 176 2.77 -4.00 -23.95
N GLU A 177 2.62 -3.00 -23.10
CA GLU A 177 2.90 -1.59 -23.39
C GLU A 177 4.24 -1.39 -24.14
N GLY A 178 4.20 -0.58 -25.19
CA GLY A 178 5.36 -0.33 -26.06
C GLY A 178 5.60 -1.42 -27.10
N GLN A 179 4.62 -2.30 -27.33
CA GLN A 179 4.68 -3.34 -28.36
C GLN A 179 4.82 -2.73 -29.76
N LYS A 180 5.85 -3.16 -30.48
CA LYS A 180 6.08 -2.77 -31.88
C LYS A 180 5.61 -3.86 -32.84
N GLY A 181 5.25 -3.47 -34.07
CA GLY A 181 4.92 -4.39 -35.16
C GLY A 181 3.45 -4.81 -35.23
N ILE A 182 2.55 -4.04 -34.62
CA ILE A 182 1.10 -4.23 -34.75
C ILE A 182 0.70 -3.90 -36.21
N PRO A 183 0.08 -4.83 -36.96
CA PRO A 183 -0.34 -4.58 -38.34
C PRO A 183 -1.42 -3.50 -38.40
N ASN A 184 -1.25 -2.53 -39.31
CA ASN A 184 -2.27 -1.52 -39.57
C ASN A 184 -3.56 -2.17 -40.08
N GLY A 185 -4.70 -1.79 -39.51
CA GLY A 185 -6.01 -2.26 -39.93
C GLY A 185 -6.28 -3.75 -39.63
N CYS A 186 -5.60 -4.35 -38.66
CA CYS A 186 -6.00 -5.66 -38.15
C CYS A 186 -7.43 -5.58 -37.57
N GLY A 187 -8.21 -6.66 -37.73
CA GLY A 187 -9.61 -6.71 -37.29
C GLY A 187 -9.79 -6.93 -35.80
N LEU A 188 -8.73 -6.71 -35.01
CA LEU A 188 -8.67 -6.97 -33.58
C LEU A 188 -8.58 -5.66 -32.79
N GLU A 189 -9.24 -5.61 -31.66
CA GLU A 189 -9.00 -4.61 -30.63
C GLU A 189 -7.67 -4.95 -29.91
N ILE A 190 -6.70 -4.05 -29.98
CA ILE A 190 -5.43 -4.20 -29.30
C ILE A 190 -5.48 -3.43 -27.99
N VAL A 191 -5.23 -4.12 -26.89
CA VAL A 191 -5.22 -3.55 -25.54
C VAL A 191 -3.81 -3.62 -25.00
N GLU A 192 -3.25 -2.49 -24.61
CA GLU A 192 -1.93 -2.43 -23.97
C GLU A 192 -2.02 -2.74 -22.48
N VAL A 193 -1.18 -3.67 -22.03
CA VAL A 193 -1.01 -4.08 -20.64
C VAL A 193 0.28 -3.44 -20.11
N PRO A 194 0.23 -2.66 -19.02
CA PRO A 194 1.40 -2.04 -18.42
C PRO A 194 2.54 -3.03 -18.16
N ARG A 195 3.78 -2.54 -18.20
CA ARG A 195 4.95 -3.37 -17.87
C ARG A 195 5.03 -3.73 -16.39
N ASN A 196 4.54 -2.85 -15.52
CA ASN A 196 4.49 -3.09 -14.08
C ASN A 196 3.48 -4.19 -13.77
N LEU A 197 3.91 -5.19 -12.99
CA LEU A 197 3.08 -6.35 -12.67
C LEU A 197 1.74 -5.97 -12.02
N VAL A 198 1.75 -5.09 -11.02
CA VAL A 198 0.56 -4.73 -10.23
C VAL A 198 -0.45 -3.99 -11.10
N GLU A 199 0.01 -3.03 -11.90
CA GLU A 199 -0.84 -2.28 -12.83
C GLU A 199 -1.40 -3.17 -13.94
N ALA A 200 -0.60 -4.10 -14.44
CA ALA A 200 -1.05 -5.09 -15.41
C ALA A 200 -2.24 -5.92 -14.90
N LEU A 201 -2.29 -6.22 -13.59
CA LEU A 201 -3.42 -6.98 -13.02
C LEU A 201 -4.76 -6.24 -13.19
N PHE A 202 -4.77 -4.91 -13.13
CA PHE A 202 -5.99 -4.11 -13.34
C PHE A 202 -6.51 -4.24 -14.76
N VAL A 203 -5.61 -4.07 -15.74
CA VAL A 203 -5.97 -4.22 -17.15
C VAL A 203 -6.39 -5.65 -17.43
N ILE A 204 -5.67 -6.65 -16.90
CA ILE A 204 -6.04 -8.07 -17.07
C ILE A 204 -7.44 -8.34 -16.54
N VAL A 205 -7.77 -7.90 -15.32
CA VAL A 205 -9.10 -8.15 -14.74
C VAL A 205 -10.19 -7.41 -15.51
N ASN A 206 -9.98 -6.16 -15.90
CA ASN A 206 -10.98 -5.38 -16.64
C ASN A 206 -11.25 -5.95 -18.04
N GLU A 207 -10.19 -6.39 -18.72
CA GLU A 207 -10.23 -6.70 -20.14
C GLU A 207 -10.43 -8.19 -20.42
N ALA A 208 -9.94 -9.05 -19.54
CA ALA A 208 -10.03 -10.50 -19.70
C ALA A 208 -11.16 -11.15 -18.89
N ALA A 209 -11.70 -10.52 -17.85
CA ALA A 209 -12.79 -11.12 -17.07
C ALA A 209 -14.19 -10.69 -17.55
N ILE A 210 -15.19 -11.52 -17.25
CA ILE A 210 -16.61 -11.22 -17.38
C ILE A 210 -17.10 -10.64 -16.05
N SER A 211 -17.60 -9.39 -16.08
CA SER A 211 -18.31 -8.72 -14.98
C SER A 211 -17.77 -9.06 -13.58
N PRO A 212 -16.50 -8.73 -13.28
CA PRO A 212 -15.84 -9.15 -12.04
C PRO A 212 -16.64 -8.68 -10.81
N ALA A 213 -16.88 -9.62 -9.88
CA ALA A 213 -17.64 -9.35 -8.68
C ALA A 213 -16.91 -8.41 -7.71
N GLY A 214 -17.66 -7.72 -6.86
CA GLY A 214 -17.12 -6.76 -5.89
C GLY A 214 -15.97 -7.30 -5.01
N PRO A 215 -16.06 -8.51 -4.43
CA PRO A 215 -14.96 -9.07 -3.64
C PRO A 215 -13.67 -9.30 -4.43
N ALA A 216 -13.76 -9.70 -5.69
CA ALA A 216 -12.59 -9.92 -6.55
C ALA A 216 -11.88 -8.60 -6.85
N LEU A 217 -12.65 -7.57 -7.23
CA LEU A 217 -12.13 -6.23 -7.47
C LEU A 217 -11.54 -5.59 -6.20
N ALA A 218 -12.19 -5.79 -5.05
CA ALA A 218 -11.69 -5.29 -3.78
C ALA A 218 -10.35 -5.96 -3.37
N ARG A 219 -10.18 -7.26 -3.63
CA ARG A 219 -8.90 -7.96 -3.43
C ARG A 219 -7.80 -7.43 -4.35
N LEU A 220 -8.12 -7.13 -5.60
CA LEU A 220 -7.19 -6.49 -6.53
C LEU A 220 -6.75 -5.10 -6.05
N LEU A 221 -7.68 -4.29 -5.54
CA LEU A 221 -7.38 -2.99 -4.93
C LEU A 221 -6.48 -3.13 -3.69
N ALA A 222 -6.70 -4.15 -2.86
CA ALA A 222 -5.85 -4.43 -1.70
C ALA A 222 -4.41 -4.82 -2.11
N VAL A 223 -4.25 -5.57 -3.21
CA VAL A 223 -2.94 -5.86 -3.80
C VAL A 223 -2.21 -4.56 -4.19
N PHE A 224 -2.92 -3.65 -4.85
CA PHE A 224 -2.36 -2.36 -5.24
C PHE A 224 -1.92 -1.53 -4.04
N ASP A 225 -2.80 -1.41 -3.05
CA ASP A 225 -2.53 -0.65 -1.83
C ASP A 225 -1.31 -1.20 -1.08
N GLN A 226 -1.21 -2.52 -0.93
CA GLN A 226 -0.04 -3.17 -0.35
C GLN A 226 1.24 -2.92 -1.14
N ALA A 227 1.17 -2.94 -2.47
CA ALA A 227 2.31 -2.63 -3.32
C ALA A 227 2.74 -1.17 -3.22
N ALA A 228 1.79 -0.23 -3.13
CA ALA A 228 2.06 1.20 -2.95
C ALA A 228 2.72 1.49 -1.59
N VAL A 229 2.24 0.86 -0.51
CA VAL A 229 2.88 0.96 0.83
C VAL A 229 4.31 0.43 0.82
N ARG A 230 4.61 -0.55 -0.03
CA ARG A 230 5.95 -1.12 -0.21
C ARG A 230 6.77 -0.43 -1.29
N ALA A 231 6.25 0.56 -1.99
CA ALA A 231 7.06 1.38 -2.87
C ALA A 231 7.99 2.26 -2.01
N ASP A 232 9.09 2.74 -2.59
CA ASP A 232 9.86 3.81 -1.94
C ASP A 232 8.89 4.95 -1.58
N PRO A 233 8.94 5.56 -0.39
CA PRO A 233 8.13 6.74 -0.08
C PRO A 233 8.23 7.84 -1.14
N CYS A 234 9.38 7.94 -1.82
CA CYS A 234 9.63 8.83 -2.96
C CYS A 234 8.80 8.49 -4.21
N ASP A 235 8.36 7.24 -4.32
CA ASP A 235 7.58 6.68 -5.44
C ASP A 235 6.06 6.61 -5.14
N GLN A 236 5.62 7.00 -3.93
CA GLN A 236 4.20 7.09 -3.56
C GLN A 236 3.57 8.33 -4.21
N ASP A 237 3.20 8.16 -5.47
CA ASP A 237 2.54 9.19 -6.24
C ASP A 237 1.02 9.20 -5.98
N LEU A 238 0.54 10.27 -5.36
CA LEU A 238 -0.89 10.54 -5.20
C LEU A 238 -1.60 10.48 -6.56
N GLU A 239 -1.02 11.07 -7.60
CA GLU A 239 -1.64 11.14 -8.93
C GLU A 239 -1.85 9.74 -9.49
N ARG A 240 -0.84 8.87 -9.37
CA ARG A 240 -0.93 7.46 -9.74
C ARG A 240 -2.02 6.72 -8.96
N THR A 241 -2.12 6.93 -7.65
CA THR A 241 -3.19 6.31 -6.84
C THR A 241 -4.57 6.78 -7.28
N LEU A 242 -4.73 8.07 -7.56
CA LEU A 242 -5.99 8.64 -8.04
C LEU A 242 -6.34 8.12 -9.44
N GLN A 243 -5.35 7.91 -10.32
CA GLN A 243 -5.52 7.37 -11.66
C GLN A 243 -5.92 5.88 -11.60
N MET A 244 -5.18 5.06 -10.85
CA MET A 244 -5.42 3.61 -10.75
C MET A 244 -6.77 3.26 -10.11
N THR A 245 -7.31 4.16 -9.29
CA THR A 245 -8.61 3.97 -8.61
C THR A 245 -9.78 4.66 -9.33
N ALA A 246 -9.55 5.39 -10.44
CA ALA A 246 -10.54 6.25 -11.07
C ALA A 246 -11.80 5.51 -11.58
N ASP A 247 -11.62 4.32 -12.16
CA ASP A 247 -12.74 3.51 -12.65
C ASP A 247 -13.51 2.83 -11.52
N PHE A 248 -12.84 2.59 -10.38
CA PHE A 248 -13.43 1.90 -9.24
C PHE A 248 -14.37 2.79 -8.41
N VAL A 249 -14.24 4.11 -8.52
CA VAL A 249 -15.13 5.06 -7.82
C VAL A 249 -16.42 5.34 -8.58
N GLN A 250 -16.60 4.79 -9.78
CA GLN A 250 -17.78 5.02 -10.60
C GLN A 250 -19.04 4.33 -10.02
N PRO A 251 -20.24 4.88 -10.22
CA PRO A 251 -21.49 4.25 -9.75
C PRO A 251 -21.77 2.87 -10.32
N THR A 252 -21.17 2.54 -11.46
CA THR A 252 -21.26 1.22 -12.12
C THR A 252 -20.40 0.15 -11.44
N THR A 253 -19.46 0.54 -10.59
CA THR A 253 -18.58 -0.40 -9.88
C THR A 253 -19.30 -1.01 -8.68
N PRO A 254 -19.15 -2.33 -8.43
CA PRO A 254 -19.73 -2.98 -7.26
C PRO A 254 -19.38 -2.27 -5.93
N GLU A 255 -20.35 -2.21 -5.02
CA GLU A 255 -20.27 -1.40 -3.79
C GLU A 255 -19.01 -1.64 -2.97
N LEU A 256 -18.64 -2.89 -2.71
CA LEU A 256 -17.46 -3.22 -1.90
C LEU A 256 -16.16 -2.69 -2.53
N ALA A 257 -16.00 -2.85 -3.85
CA ALA A 257 -14.81 -2.38 -4.54
C ALA A 257 -14.76 -0.85 -4.57
N ARG A 258 -15.91 -0.20 -4.79
CA ARG A 258 -16.05 1.25 -4.74
C ARG A 258 -15.75 1.83 -3.36
N HIS A 259 -16.22 1.17 -2.30
CA HIS A 259 -15.91 1.53 -0.92
C HIS A 259 -14.39 1.47 -0.67
N VAL A 260 -13.74 0.36 -1.02
CA VAL A 260 -12.29 0.18 -0.87
C VAL A 260 -11.50 1.20 -1.69
N ALA A 261 -11.94 1.51 -2.91
CA ALA A 261 -11.28 2.52 -3.74
C ALA A 261 -11.33 3.92 -3.12
N HIS A 262 -12.48 4.35 -2.62
CA HIS A 262 -12.61 5.63 -1.91
C HIS A 262 -11.75 5.66 -0.63
N ASP A 263 -11.66 4.55 0.09
CA ASP A 263 -10.81 4.45 1.27
C ASP A 263 -9.31 4.59 0.95
N ILE A 264 -8.81 3.88 -0.08
CA ILE A 264 -7.42 4.01 -0.57
C ILE A 264 -7.13 5.46 -0.96
N ARG A 265 -8.05 6.11 -1.70
CA ARG A 265 -7.91 7.51 -2.10
C ARG A 265 -7.87 8.44 -0.90
N SER A 266 -8.73 8.21 0.09
CA SER A 266 -8.76 8.96 1.35
C SER A 266 -7.40 8.90 2.06
N ARG A 267 -6.80 7.71 2.17
CA ARG A 267 -5.45 7.56 2.74
C ARG A 267 -4.38 8.27 1.94
N ALA A 268 -4.35 8.09 0.62
CA ALA A 268 -3.35 8.73 -0.24
C ALA A 268 -3.42 10.27 -0.16
N LEU A 269 -4.63 10.83 -0.16
CA LEU A 269 -4.85 12.27 0.00
C LEU A 269 -4.41 12.77 1.38
N LEU A 270 -4.69 12.01 2.44
CA LEU A 270 -4.26 12.36 3.79
C LEU A 270 -2.72 12.39 3.88
N HIS A 271 -2.04 11.40 3.31
CA HIS A 271 -0.57 11.37 3.22
C HIS A 271 0.01 12.56 2.45
N ALA A 272 -0.72 13.09 1.45
CA ALA A 272 -0.35 14.29 0.71
C ALA A 272 -0.72 15.61 1.43
N GLY A 273 -1.27 15.56 2.65
CA GLY A 273 -1.68 16.74 3.42
C GLY A 273 -3.01 17.37 2.96
N LEU A 274 -3.72 16.71 2.04
CA LEU A 274 -5.00 17.12 1.46
C LEU A 274 -6.18 16.63 2.33
N THR A 275 -6.21 17.10 3.58
CA THR A 275 -7.09 16.60 4.64
C THR A 275 -8.58 16.71 4.30
N ASN A 276 -9.02 17.77 3.63
CA ASN A 276 -10.43 17.94 3.27
C ASN A 276 -10.84 17.06 2.10
N GLU A 277 -9.99 16.91 1.07
CA GLU A 277 -10.22 15.94 0.00
C GLU A 277 -10.27 14.51 0.58
N ALA A 278 -9.36 14.18 1.49
CA ALA A 278 -9.34 12.90 2.18
C ALA A 278 -10.65 12.62 2.94
N ALA A 279 -11.19 13.64 3.63
CA ALA A 279 -12.48 13.56 4.33
C ALA A 279 -13.67 13.40 3.38
N ASN A 280 -13.63 14.06 2.22
CA ASN A 280 -14.64 13.89 1.19
C ASN A 280 -14.63 12.47 0.61
N GLU A 281 -13.46 11.90 0.33
CA GLU A 281 -13.36 10.51 -0.13
C GLU A 281 -13.81 9.52 0.96
N LYS A 282 -13.44 9.73 2.22
CA LYS A 282 -13.99 8.94 3.35
C LYS A 282 -15.51 9.01 3.38
N LYS A 283 -16.10 10.19 3.27
CA LYS A 283 -17.56 10.35 3.28
C LYS A 283 -18.20 9.57 2.13
N LYS A 284 -17.63 9.63 0.93
CA LYS A 284 -18.09 8.82 -0.21
C LYS A 284 -17.98 7.32 0.08
N ALA A 285 -16.91 6.86 0.75
CA ALA A 285 -16.79 5.48 1.20
C ALA A 285 -17.90 5.10 2.19
N ASP A 286 -18.20 5.96 3.17
CA ASP A 286 -19.24 5.74 4.18
C ASP A 286 -20.66 5.71 3.56
N ASP A 287 -20.91 6.56 2.55
CA ASP A 287 -22.18 6.65 1.81
C ASP A 287 -22.39 5.38 0.95
N VAL A 288 -21.31 4.77 0.48
CA VAL A 288 -21.32 3.45 -0.15
C VAL A 288 -21.29 2.40 0.96
N ARG A 289 -22.42 2.20 1.64
CA ARG A 289 -22.57 1.08 2.56
C ARG A 289 -22.55 -0.21 1.75
N PRO A 290 -21.52 -1.06 1.86
CA PRO A 290 -21.73 -2.43 1.41
C PRO A 290 -22.91 -2.99 2.23
N GLY A 291 -23.81 -3.73 1.58
CA GLY A 291 -24.84 -4.50 2.28
C GLY A 291 -24.24 -5.37 3.40
N PRO A 292 -25.05 -6.08 4.21
CA PRO A 292 -24.55 -6.99 5.25
C PRO A 292 -23.74 -8.13 4.60
N PHE A 293 -22.48 -7.84 4.26
CA PHE A 293 -21.52 -8.75 3.70
C PHE A 293 -20.56 -9.11 4.83
N GLU A 294 -20.41 -10.41 5.06
CA GLU A 294 -19.29 -10.94 5.82
C GLU A 294 -18.01 -10.36 5.21
N PHE A 295 -17.27 -9.57 6.00
CA PHE A 295 -15.98 -9.04 5.57
C PHE A 295 -15.17 -10.18 4.92
N PRO A 296 -14.54 -9.95 3.76
CA PRO A 296 -13.79 -11.00 3.07
C PRO A 296 -12.72 -11.58 4.02
N SER A 297 -12.44 -12.87 3.93
CA SER A 297 -11.36 -13.46 4.71
C SER A 297 -9.99 -12.86 4.37
N GLY A 298 -9.02 -13.04 5.27
CA GLY A 298 -7.65 -12.58 5.09
C GLY A 298 -7.46 -11.08 5.31
N TRP A 299 -6.39 -10.52 4.73
CA TRP A 299 -5.93 -9.15 5.02
C TRP A 299 -6.99 -8.08 4.75
N LEU A 300 -7.78 -8.18 3.67
CA LEU A 300 -8.77 -7.16 3.34
C LEU A 300 -9.90 -7.07 4.37
N GLY A 301 -10.39 -8.20 4.90
CA GLY A 301 -11.39 -8.15 5.96
C GLY A 301 -10.82 -7.59 7.26
N ASN A 302 -9.60 -7.97 7.57
CA ASN A 302 -8.86 -7.46 8.72
C ASN A 302 -8.63 -5.95 8.63
N TYR A 303 -8.25 -5.47 7.45
CA TYR A 303 -8.12 -4.06 7.11
C TYR A 303 -9.42 -3.31 7.40
N LEU A 304 -10.53 -3.75 6.80
CA LEU A 304 -11.83 -3.10 6.95
C LEU A 304 -12.36 -3.15 8.39
N LYS A 305 -12.10 -4.23 9.12
CA LYS A 305 -12.53 -4.38 10.52
C LYS A 305 -11.76 -3.48 11.49
N TRP A 306 -10.47 -3.26 11.26
CA TRP A 306 -9.58 -2.67 12.27
C TRP A 306 -8.77 -1.49 11.73
N HIS A 307 -7.99 -1.69 10.68
CA HIS A 307 -7.08 -0.65 10.18
C HIS A 307 -7.80 0.58 9.63
N GLN A 308 -8.96 0.38 8.98
CA GLN A 308 -9.80 1.48 8.52
C GLN A 308 -10.28 2.37 9.68
N VAL A 309 -10.58 1.76 10.84
CA VAL A 309 -10.99 2.51 12.04
C VAL A 309 -9.87 3.43 12.52
N ALA A 310 -8.63 2.96 12.49
CA ALA A 310 -7.46 3.78 12.82
C ALA A 310 -7.30 4.95 11.82
N HIS A 311 -7.42 4.70 10.51
CA HIS A 311 -7.38 5.76 9.49
C HIS A 311 -8.43 6.83 9.74
N HIS A 312 -9.68 6.44 9.98
CA HIS A 312 -10.78 7.38 10.25
C HIS A 312 -10.50 8.27 11.47
N ALA A 313 -9.91 7.70 12.53
CA ALA A 313 -9.52 8.45 13.71
C ALA A 313 -8.35 9.41 13.42
N VAL A 314 -7.32 8.98 12.70
CA VAL A 314 -6.19 9.87 12.31
C VAL A 314 -6.68 11.03 11.45
N LEU A 315 -7.57 10.77 10.48
CA LEU A 315 -8.17 11.82 9.66
C LEU A 315 -8.96 12.83 10.50
N ALA A 316 -9.70 12.37 11.52
CA ALA A 316 -10.37 13.26 12.47
C ALA A 316 -9.36 14.12 13.25
N LEU A 317 -8.24 13.53 13.70
CA LEU A 317 -7.17 14.29 14.37
C LEU A 317 -6.61 15.39 13.47
N ASP A 318 -6.33 15.08 12.21
CA ASP A 318 -5.79 16.04 11.24
C ASP A 318 -6.75 17.18 10.92
N GLN A 319 -8.07 16.95 11.03
CA GLN A 319 -9.10 18.00 10.92
C GLN A 319 -9.24 18.88 12.17
N GLY A 320 -8.48 18.60 13.25
CA GLY A 320 -8.62 19.30 14.52
C GLY A 320 -9.73 18.75 15.44
N ARG A 321 -10.37 17.63 15.07
CA ARG A 321 -11.43 16.97 15.84
C ARG A 321 -10.84 15.98 16.84
N TRP A 322 -10.44 16.49 18.00
CA TRP A 322 -9.69 15.70 19.00
C TRP A 322 -10.55 15.11 20.11
N GLU A 323 -11.77 15.63 20.28
CA GLU A 323 -12.63 15.33 21.42
C GLU A 323 -13.15 13.88 21.43
N ASP A 324 -13.34 13.30 22.62
CA ASP A 324 -13.87 11.94 22.78
C ASP A 324 -15.33 11.79 22.29
N THR A 325 -16.02 12.90 22.01
CA THR A 325 -17.41 12.89 21.51
C THR A 325 -17.51 12.56 20.02
N GLU A 326 -16.40 12.66 19.29
CA GLU A 326 -16.35 12.35 17.85
C GLU A 326 -16.71 10.89 17.57
N SER A 327 -17.46 10.65 16.51
CA SER A 327 -17.91 9.29 16.15
C SER A 327 -16.77 8.34 15.86
N GLU A 328 -15.72 8.83 15.19
CA GLU A 328 -14.55 8.09 14.77
C GLU A 328 -13.74 7.62 15.99
N HIS A 329 -13.57 8.50 16.97
CA HIS A 329 -12.87 8.20 18.22
C HIS A 329 -13.64 7.21 19.10
N ARG A 330 -14.98 7.34 19.17
CA ARG A 330 -15.83 6.35 19.83
C ARG A 330 -15.83 4.99 19.14
N LEU A 331 -15.70 4.96 17.80
CA LEU A 331 -15.58 3.70 17.07
C LEU A 331 -14.22 3.05 17.30
N LEU A 332 -13.13 3.84 17.31
CA LEU A 332 -11.79 3.40 17.66
C LEU A 332 -11.78 2.74 19.03
N ASP A 333 -12.27 3.44 20.05
CA ASP A 333 -12.24 2.96 21.44
C ASP A 333 -13.06 1.66 21.59
N ARG A 334 -14.29 1.62 21.06
CA ARG A 334 -15.11 0.40 21.11
C ARG A 334 -14.47 -0.78 20.38
N THR A 335 -13.81 -0.53 19.25
CA THR A 335 -13.15 -1.59 18.47
C THR A 335 -11.94 -2.13 19.22
N LEU A 336 -11.15 -1.26 19.83
CA LEU A 336 -10.00 -1.62 20.65
C LEU A 336 -10.43 -2.41 21.89
N GLU A 337 -11.42 -1.94 22.65
CA GLU A 337 -11.90 -2.67 23.85
C GLU A 337 -12.45 -4.05 23.50
N ARG A 338 -13.14 -4.20 22.36
CA ARG A 338 -13.60 -5.50 21.87
C ARG A 338 -12.44 -6.44 21.57
N LEU A 339 -11.38 -5.95 20.92
CA LEU A 339 -10.18 -6.74 20.63
C LEU A 339 -9.44 -7.13 21.91
N LEU A 340 -9.29 -6.19 22.85
CA LEU A 340 -8.63 -6.45 24.12
C LEU A 340 -9.36 -7.52 24.93
N GLY A 341 -10.70 -7.50 24.97
CA GLY A 341 -11.49 -8.57 25.58
C GLY A 341 -11.30 -9.92 24.90
N ALA A 342 -11.25 -9.96 23.56
CA ALA A 342 -10.98 -11.20 22.84
C ALA A 342 -9.57 -11.75 23.08
N ILE A 343 -8.57 -10.87 23.23
CA ILE A 343 -7.18 -11.25 23.53
C ILE A 343 -7.04 -11.85 24.93
N SER A 344 -7.72 -11.29 25.94
CA SER A 344 -7.64 -11.79 27.32
C SER A 344 -8.17 -13.21 27.49
N ASP A 345 -9.06 -13.65 26.59
CA ASP A 345 -9.73 -14.96 26.64
C ASP A 345 -8.91 -16.10 25.95
N GLN A 346 -7.59 -15.90 25.76
CA GLN A 346 -6.58 -16.87 25.28
C GLN A 346 -6.65 -17.32 23.79
N GLN A 347 -7.37 -16.63 22.90
CA GLN A 347 -7.51 -17.03 21.48
C GLN A 347 -7.09 -15.98 20.43
N ALA A 348 -6.29 -14.97 20.76
CA ALA A 348 -5.88 -14.00 19.75
C ALA A 348 -4.72 -14.50 18.87
N GLY A 349 -4.91 -14.43 17.55
CA GLY A 349 -3.86 -14.58 16.56
C GLY A 349 -2.92 -13.37 16.53
N ARG A 350 -1.84 -13.49 15.75
CA ARG A 350 -0.87 -12.40 15.57
C ARG A 350 -1.49 -11.17 14.90
N GLU A 351 -2.50 -11.37 14.06
CA GLU A 351 -3.20 -10.32 13.33
C GLU A 351 -4.05 -9.46 14.26
N GLU A 352 -4.79 -10.07 15.19
CA GLU A 352 -5.59 -9.35 16.19
C GLU A 352 -4.70 -8.57 17.16
N LEU A 353 -3.57 -9.15 17.58
CA LEU A 353 -2.58 -8.46 18.41
C LEU A 353 -1.97 -7.26 17.68
N LEU A 354 -1.62 -7.42 16.40
CA LEU A 354 -1.09 -6.33 15.59
C LEU A 354 -2.13 -5.22 15.37
N ALA A 355 -3.39 -5.60 15.11
CA ALA A 355 -4.49 -4.65 14.98
C ALA A 355 -4.72 -3.88 16.29
N ALA A 356 -4.71 -4.56 17.44
CA ALA A 356 -4.85 -3.94 18.74
C ALA A 356 -3.68 -2.98 19.04
N LEU A 357 -2.45 -3.32 18.67
CA LEU A 357 -1.28 -2.43 18.78
C LEU A 357 -1.50 -1.13 17.98
N PHE A 358 -1.92 -1.22 16.72
CA PHE A 358 -2.12 -0.01 15.89
C PHE A 358 -3.28 0.86 16.38
N LEU A 359 -4.37 0.25 16.86
CA LEU A 359 -5.49 0.99 17.44
C LEU A 359 -5.08 1.66 18.76
N SER A 360 -4.32 0.98 19.62
CA SER A 360 -3.75 1.57 20.84
C SER A 360 -2.84 2.74 20.53
N ASN A 361 -1.92 2.62 19.57
CA ASN A 361 -1.04 3.74 19.17
C ASN A 361 -1.85 4.93 18.64
N THR A 362 -2.92 4.68 17.89
CA THR A 362 -3.80 5.73 17.38
C THR A 362 -4.55 6.44 18.51
N ARG A 363 -5.07 5.68 19.49
CA ARG A 363 -5.71 6.24 20.69
C ARG A 363 -4.70 7.04 21.52
N ALA A 364 -3.49 6.52 21.68
CA ALA A 364 -2.42 7.22 22.38
C ALA A 364 -2.07 8.57 21.74
N ARG A 365 -2.01 8.65 20.41
CA ARG A 365 -1.80 9.93 19.69
C ARG A 365 -2.91 10.95 19.97
N ARG A 366 -4.18 10.50 20.00
CA ARG A 366 -5.31 11.35 20.40
C ARG A 366 -5.14 11.85 21.85
N LEU A 367 -4.83 10.94 22.77
CA LEU A 367 -4.63 11.26 24.18
C LEU A 367 -3.44 12.19 24.40
N ASP A 368 -2.37 12.03 23.62
CA ASP A 368 -1.21 12.93 23.61
C ASP A 368 -1.62 14.35 23.20
N PHE A 369 -2.38 14.49 22.11
CA PHE A 369 -2.86 15.78 21.63
C PHE A 369 -3.74 16.48 22.66
N LEU A 370 -4.71 15.76 23.23
CA LEU A 370 -5.57 16.30 24.29
C LEU A 370 -4.77 16.63 25.55
N GLY A 371 -3.84 15.77 25.95
CA GLY A 371 -2.97 15.97 27.11
C GLY A 371 -2.10 17.22 26.97
N ARG A 372 -1.52 17.47 25.79
CA ARG A 372 -0.83 18.72 25.48
C ARG A 372 -1.77 19.92 25.46
N TRP A 373 -2.87 19.80 24.72
CA TRP A 373 -3.83 20.89 24.51
C TRP A 373 -4.42 21.42 25.81
N HIS A 374 -4.78 20.51 26.72
CA HIS A 374 -5.35 20.81 28.03
C HIS A 374 -4.31 20.85 29.16
N ARG A 375 -3.04 20.57 28.87
CA ARG A 375 -1.96 20.42 29.86
C ARG A 375 -2.29 19.37 30.94
N ASP A 376 -2.96 18.30 30.54
CA ASP A 376 -3.40 17.21 31.40
C ASP A 376 -2.47 15.99 31.31
N CYS A 377 -1.64 15.83 32.32
CA CYS A 377 -0.71 14.70 32.41
C CYS A 377 -1.41 13.36 32.65
N SER A 378 -2.65 13.32 33.13
CA SER A 378 -3.39 12.06 33.29
C SER A 378 -3.69 11.42 31.94
N LEU A 379 -3.98 12.24 30.92
CA LEU A 379 -4.14 11.79 29.54
C LEU A 379 -2.83 11.29 28.94
N LEU A 380 -1.72 11.97 29.22
CA LEU A 380 -0.38 11.50 28.81
C LEU A 380 0.00 10.18 29.48
N CYS A 381 -0.41 9.97 30.74
CA CYS A 381 -0.22 8.68 31.40
C CYS A 381 -0.99 7.55 30.73
N ARG A 382 -2.24 7.81 30.34
CA ARG A 382 -3.04 6.83 29.58
C ARG A 382 -2.47 6.57 28.19
N ALA A 383 -1.96 7.62 27.51
CA ALA A 383 -1.28 7.47 26.23
C ALA A 383 -0.06 6.57 26.35
N TRP A 384 0.72 6.73 27.42
CA TRP A 384 1.87 5.88 27.72
C TRP A 384 1.47 4.42 27.93
N ASP A 385 0.43 4.18 28.73
CA ASP A 385 -0.08 2.82 28.96
C ASP A 385 -0.51 2.15 27.65
N ASP A 386 -1.10 2.90 26.72
CA ASP A 386 -1.52 2.40 25.42
C ASP A 386 -0.34 2.05 24.50
N VAL A 387 0.66 2.92 24.37
CA VAL A 387 1.83 2.64 23.51
C VAL A 387 2.74 1.55 24.09
N THR A 388 2.71 1.31 25.40
CA THR A 388 3.58 0.31 26.06
C THR A 388 2.88 -1.02 26.35
N ARG A 389 1.55 -1.09 26.21
CA ARG A 389 0.71 -2.26 26.55
C ARG A 389 1.22 -3.59 26.01
N PHE A 390 1.69 -3.61 24.77
CA PHE A 390 2.07 -4.84 24.07
C PHE A 390 3.59 -5.07 24.03
N ARG A 391 4.37 -4.36 24.85
CA ARG A 391 5.84 -4.48 24.90
C ARG A 391 6.37 -5.92 24.95
N PRO A 392 5.80 -6.84 25.76
CA PRO A 392 6.25 -8.23 25.77
C PRO A 392 6.11 -8.97 24.43
N HIS A 393 5.22 -8.49 23.55
CA HIS A 393 4.92 -9.10 22.25
C HIS A 393 5.64 -8.44 21.07
N TRP A 394 6.28 -7.29 21.27
CA TRP A 394 6.93 -6.52 20.20
C TRP A 394 7.90 -7.34 19.33
N PRO A 395 8.82 -8.16 19.86
CA PRO A 395 9.73 -8.94 19.02
C PRO A 395 8.98 -9.83 18.02
N ALA A 396 7.97 -10.56 18.50
CA ALA A 396 7.18 -11.45 17.66
C ALA A 396 6.29 -10.68 16.65
N LEU A 397 5.71 -9.54 17.05
CA LEU A 397 4.85 -8.73 16.19
C LEU A 397 5.64 -8.04 15.07
N PHE A 398 6.82 -7.50 15.36
CA PHE A 398 7.63 -6.82 14.35
C PHE A 398 8.41 -7.80 13.46
N ASP A 399 8.75 -8.99 13.96
CA ASP A 399 9.19 -10.09 13.08
C ASP A 399 8.09 -10.52 12.12
N TYR A 400 6.84 -10.60 12.60
CA TYR A 400 5.69 -10.85 11.74
C TYR A 400 5.50 -9.74 10.70
N CYS A 401 5.52 -8.46 11.11
CA CYS A 401 5.45 -7.32 10.18
C CYS A 401 6.51 -7.41 9.07
N ARG A 402 7.75 -7.79 9.42
CA ARG A 402 8.83 -8.00 8.45
C ARG A 402 8.54 -9.14 7.48
N GLN A 403 8.05 -10.28 7.98
CA GLN A 403 7.68 -11.44 7.15
C GLN A 403 6.59 -11.08 6.14
N ILE A 404 5.63 -10.25 6.56
CA ILE A 404 4.52 -9.86 5.71
C ILE A 404 4.85 -8.65 4.83
N GLY A 405 6.00 -8.01 5.03
CA GLY A 405 6.49 -6.90 4.21
C GLY A 405 5.88 -5.54 4.54
N LEU A 406 5.36 -5.34 5.75
CA LEU A 406 4.97 -4.02 6.25
C LEU A 406 6.24 -3.22 6.60
N ARG A 407 6.62 -2.28 5.73
CA ARG A 407 7.79 -1.39 5.94
C ARG A 407 7.69 -0.54 7.20
N ASP A 408 6.46 -0.24 7.61
CA ASP A 408 6.14 0.72 8.64
C ASP A 408 5.85 0.07 10.00
N GLY A 409 6.03 -1.25 10.10
CA GLY A 409 5.83 -2.04 11.31
C GLY A 409 7.15 -2.53 11.89
N ASP A 410 8.04 -1.62 12.29
CA ASP A 410 9.27 -1.97 12.98
C ASP A 410 9.28 -1.45 14.42
N LEU A 411 10.24 -1.97 15.19
CA LEU A 411 10.41 -1.60 16.59
C LEU A 411 10.81 -0.12 16.74
N HIS A 412 11.52 0.47 15.77
CA HIS A 412 11.96 1.85 15.84
C HIS A 412 10.77 2.82 15.79
N ARG A 413 9.79 2.56 14.93
CA ARG A 413 8.56 3.36 14.86
C ARG A 413 7.73 3.25 16.14
N GLN A 414 7.72 2.08 16.77
CA GLN A 414 7.07 1.92 18.07
C GLN A 414 7.79 2.72 19.16
N HIS A 415 9.12 2.71 19.15
CA HIS A 415 9.92 3.56 20.05
C HIS A 415 9.67 5.04 19.80
N ASN A 416 9.54 5.48 18.55
CA ASN A 416 9.21 6.87 18.22
C ASN A 416 7.84 7.27 18.80
N CYS A 417 6.82 6.40 18.72
CA CYS A 417 5.52 6.64 19.35
C CYS A 417 5.63 6.81 20.88
N CYS A 418 6.50 6.01 21.52
CA CYS A 418 6.75 6.14 22.96
C CYS A 418 7.46 7.46 23.29
N LEU A 419 8.46 7.84 22.49
CA LEU A 419 9.25 9.06 22.69
C LEU A 419 8.43 10.33 22.51
N ASP A 420 7.43 10.33 21.61
CA ASP A 420 6.51 11.46 21.48
C ASP A 420 5.76 11.72 22.80
N VAL A 421 5.21 10.67 23.44
CA VAL A 421 4.49 10.78 24.73
C VAL A 421 5.45 11.20 25.87
N LEU A 422 6.66 10.63 25.92
CA LEU A 422 7.67 11.01 26.92
C LEU A 422 8.08 12.47 26.78
N ALA A 423 8.30 12.92 25.55
CA ALA A 423 8.63 14.31 25.27
C ALA A 423 7.49 15.22 25.72
N SER A 424 6.23 14.90 25.40
CA SER A 424 5.06 15.66 25.85
C SER A 424 5.02 15.81 27.37
N TYR A 425 5.18 14.69 28.09
CA TYR A 425 5.12 14.69 29.54
C TYR A 425 6.26 15.52 30.13
N TRP A 426 7.49 15.31 29.63
CA TRP A 426 8.67 16.03 30.08
C TRP A 426 8.55 17.53 29.83
N HIS A 427 7.97 17.98 28.71
CA HIS A 427 7.76 19.42 28.48
C HIS A 427 6.81 20.04 29.50
N LEU A 428 5.76 19.32 29.89
CA LEU A 428 4.79 19.83 30.86
C LEU A 428 5.30 19.79 32.31
N LYS A 429 6.18 18.86 32.67
CA LYS A 429 6.60 18.62 34.07
C LYS A 429 8.08 18.87 34.36
N GLY A 430 8.94 18.92 33.35
CA GLY A 430 10.40 18.98 33.48
C GLY A 430 11.05 17.68 33.95
N HIS A 431 10.28 16.62 34.20
CA HIS A 431 10.77 15.31 34.60
C HIS A 431 9.79 14.21 34.17
N LEU A 432 10.24 12.95 34.16
CA LEU A 432 9.38 11.78 33.94
C LEU A 432 8.83 11.23 35.27
N PRO A 433 7.70 10.51 35.26
CA PRO A 433 7.23 9.76 36.43
C PRO A 433 8.22 8.68 36.88
N ASP A 434 8.37 8.49 38.19
CA ASP A 434 9.21 7.43 38.76
C ASP A 434 8.85 6.03 38.27
N SER A 435 7.56 5.79 38.01
CA SER A 435 7.09 4.52 37.46
C SER A 435 7.68 4.24 36.08
N TRP A 436 7.95 5.26 35.27
CA TRP A 436 8.50 5.09 33.92
C TRP A 436 10.00 4.92 33.94
N SER A 437 10.69 5.65 34.82
CA SER A 437 12.14 5.53 35.01
C SER A 437 12.54 4.18 35.62
N LYS A 438 11.70 3.60 36.50
CA LYS A 438 11.93 2.28 37.12
C LYS A 438 11.66 1.08 36.20
N ILE A 439 10.93 1.27 35.09
CA ILE A 439 10.68 0.20 34.10
C ILE A 439 11.96 -0.18 33.33
N GLY A 440 13.08 0.52 33.54
CA GLY A 440 14.34 0.27 32.85
C GLY A 440 14.18 0.49 31.35
N TYR A 441 13.54 1.60 30.98
CA TYR A 441 13.33 1.95 29.59
C TYR A 441 14.67 2.39 28.97
N SER A 442 15.29 1.49 28.23
CA SER A 442 16.44 1.76 27.38
C SER A 442 15.93 1.91 25.95
N PHE A 443 15.83 3.14 25.44
CA PHE A 443 15.57 3.30 24.02
C PHE A 443 16.83 2.94 23.22
N TRP A 444 16.64 2.56 21.96
CA TRP A 444 17.74 2.36 21.00
C TRP A 444 18.75 3.56 21.10
N PRO A 445 20.08 3.34 21.10
CA PRO A 445 20.82 2.11 20.76
C PRO A 445 20.89 0.98 21.77
N GLU A 446 20.43 1.18 23.00
CA GLU A 446 20.67 0.23 24.09
C GLU A 446 19.84 -1.06 23.96
N GLU A 447 18.64 -1.03 23.37
CA GLU A 447 17.75 -2.19 23.20
C GLU A 447 17.81 -2.89 21.83
N SER A 448 18.20 -2.21 20.74
CA SER A 448 18.04 -2.76 19.38
C SER A 448 19.34 -3.25 18.74
N SER A 449 20.49 -3.17 19.42
CA SER A 449 21.82 -3.52 18.86
C SER A 449 22.20 -2.76 17.58
N VAL A 450 21.48 -1.68 17.25
CA VAL A 450 21.71 -0.85 16.06
C VAL A 450 22.69 0.27 16.40
N GLU A 451 23.82 0.27 15.70
CA GLU A 451 24.82 1.33 15.79
C GLU A 451 24.23 2.68 15.36
N VAL A 452 24.66 3.77 15.99
CA VAL A 452 24.17 5.13 15.70
C VAL A 452 24.44 5.55 14.24
N GLU A 453 25.41 4.92 13.59
CA GLU A 453 25.75 5.08 12.17
C GLU A 453 24.67 4.54 11.22
N GLN A 454 23.84 3.60 11.67
CA GLN A 454 22.87 2.89 10.83
C GLN A 454 21.49 3.54 10.82
N LEU A 455 21.33 4.66 11.50
CA LEU A 455 20.04 5.27 11.75
C LEU A 455 19.51 6.07 10.59
N GLY A 456 18.18 5.98 10.47
CA GLY A 456 17.45 6.81 9.55
C GLY A 456 17.41 8.28 9.98
N PRO A 457 17.14 9.17 9.01
CA PRO A 457 16.88 10.59 9.25
C PRO A 457 15.74 10.88 10.23
N PHE A 458 14.81 9.95 10.45
CA PHE A 458 13.71 10.07 11.42
C PHE A 458 14.06 9.58 12.82
N ASP A 459 15.02 8.67 12.93
CA ASP A 459 15.43 8.10 14.21
C ASP A 459 16.38 9.06 14.94
N LEU A 460 17.24 9.76 14.18
CA LEU A 460 18.21 10.70 14.73
C LEU A 460 17.59 11.85 15.57
N PRO A 461 16.51 12.54 15.14
CA PRO A 461 15.84 13.55 15.97
C PRO A 461 15.22 12.98 17.25
N ASN A 462 14.72 11.74 17.19
CA ASN A 462 14.14 11.07 18.35
C ASN A 462 15.21 10.65 19.36
N LEU A 463 16.40 10.23 18.90
CA LEU A 463 17.55 10.04 19.78
C LEU A 463 17.98 11.33 20.47
N LEU A 464 17.97 12.47 19.76
CA LEU A 464 18.25 13.76 20.36
C LEU A 464 17.25 14.09 21.49
N ARG A 465 15.95 13.87 21.26
CA ARG A 465 14.90 14.04 22.28
C ARG A 465 15.15 13.13 23.47
N TRP A 466 15.43 11.84 23.22
CA TRP A 466 15.70 10.87 24.28
C TRP A 466 16.87 11.31 25.15
N LYS A 467 18.01 11.65 24.55
CA LYS A 467 19.20 12.09 25.28
C LYS A 467 18.93 13.26 26.22
N VAL A 468 18.17 14.25 25.76
CA VAL A 468 17.78 15.38 26.60
C VAL A 468 16.87 14.95 27.74
N ILE A 469 15.82 14.16 27.47
CA ILE A 469 14.87 13.69 28.48
C ILE A 469 15.55 12.82 29.54
N SER A 470 16.51 11.98 29.13
CA SER A 470 17.25 11.08 30.01
C SER A 470 18.45 11.75 30.69
N GLY A 471 18.71 13.04 30.43
CA GLY A 471 19.87 13.76 30.98
C GLY A 471 21.23 13.27 30.46
N GLN A 472 21.27 12.60 29.32
CA GLN A 472 22.51 12.21 28.64
C GLN A 472 23.12 13.40 27.88
N GLU A 473 24.44 13.37 27.70
CA GLU A 473 25.13 14.42 26.96
C GLU A 473 24.80 14.37 25.45
N VAL A 474 24.46 15.54 24.90
CA VAL A 474 24.22 15.76 23.47
C VAL A 474 25.50 16.27 22.83
N GLY A 475 26.17 15.42 22.07
CA GLY A 475 27.37 15.78 21.31
C GLY A 475 27.06 16.51 20.00
N VAL A 476 27.97 17.41 19.61
CA VAL A 476 27.93 18.18 18.34
C VAL A 476 27.85 17.27 17.11
N ASP A 477 28.47 16.09 17.17
CA ASP A 477 28.44 15.10 16.07
C ASP A 477 27.04 14.57 15.77
N LEU A 478 26.20 14.38 16.79
CA LEU A 478 24.81 13.94 16.61
C LEU A 478 24.00 15.01 15.87
N ILE A 479 24.16 16.28 16.26
CA ILE A 479 23.50 17.41 15.61
C ILE A 479 23.95 17.51 14.15
N HIS A 480 25.25 17.41 13.89
CA HIS A 480 25.79 17.41 12.53
C HIS A 480 25.20 16.27 11.68
N ARG A 481 25.06 15.06 12.24
CA ARG A 481 24.43 13.92 11.57
C ARG A 481 22.96 14.17 11.26
N ILE A 482 22.18 14.70 12.21
CA ILE A 482 20.77 15.05 12.01
C ILE A 482 20.64 16.02 10.84
N LEU A 483 21.38 17.13 10.87
CA LEU A 483 21.32 18.18 9.85
C LEU A 483 21.75 17.67 8.48
N LYS A 484 22.82 16.86 8.42
CA LYS A 484 23.30 16.23 7.18
C LYS A 484 22.28 15.26 6.60
N ALA A 485 21.65 14.43 7.43
CA ALA A 485 20.64 13.47 6.99
C ALA A 485 19.37 14.19 6.49
N ALA A 486 18.89 15.18 7.25
CA ALA A 486 17.74 16.00 6.89
C ALA A 486 17.96 16.77 5.58
N ARG A 487 19.12 17.39 5.37
CA ARG A 487 19.44 18.08 4.10
C ARG A 487 19.44 17.16 2.90
N ARG A 488 20.05 15.97 3.02
CA ARG A 488 20.05 14.96 1.94
C ARG A 488 18.63 14.54 1.56
N MET A 489 17.75 14.40 2.55
CA MET A 489 16.34 14.10 2.31
C MET A 489 15.62 15.26 1.64
N CYS A 490 15.74 16.49 2.16
CA CYS A 490 15.11 17.66 1.53
C CYS A 490 15.53 17.84 0.07
N GLN A 491 16.80 17.57 -0.27
CA GLN A 491 17.31 17.64 -1.64
C GLN A 491 16.70 16.57 -2.56
N ARG A 492 16.50 15.34 -2.06
CA ARG A 492 15.87 14.25 -2.82
C ARG A 492 14.38 14.52 -3.05
N GLU A 493 13.71 15.02 -2.02
CA GLU A 493 12.25 15.18 -1.97
C GLU A 493 11.76 16.57 -2.39
N GLN A 494 12.65 17.42 -2.92
CA GLN A 494 12.36 18.82 -3.23
C GLN A 494 11.66 19.57 -2.07
N GLY A 495 12.01 19.21 -0.83
CA GLY A 495 11.44 19.79 0.39
C GLY A 495 10.05 19.29 0.80
N ARG A 496 9.42 18.35 0.07
CA ARG A 496 8.05 17.85 0.36
C ARG A 496 7.93 16.92 1.57
N TYR A 497 9.04 16.39 2.05
CA TYR A 497 9.06 15.36 3.10
C TYR A 497 9.19 15.98 4.51
N PRO A 498 8.59 15.39 5.57
CA PRO A 498 8.43 16.05 6.89
C PRO A 498 9.71 16.14 7.74
N MET A 499 10.84 16.47 7.12
CA MET A 499 12.14 16.67 7.77
C MET A 499 12.22 17.95 8.62
N PHE A 500 11.21 18.82 8.56
CA PHE A 500 11.13 20.00 9.42
C PHE A 500 11.19 19.65 10.92
N LEU A 501 10.69 18.47 11.33
CA LEU A 501 10.77 18.00 12.72
C LEU A 501 12.22 17.79 13.19
N ALA A 502 13.14 17.46 12.27
CA ALA A 502 14.56 17.32 12.60
C ALA A 502 15.19 18.67 12.91
N PHE A 503 14.92 19.69 12.09
CA PHE A 503 15.41 21.06 12.34
C PHE A 503 14.78 21.64 13.60
N GLU A 504 13.48 21.40 13.82
CA GLU A 504 12.81 21.81 15.05
C GLU A 504 13.44 21.16 16.29
N ALA A 505 13.71 19.85 16.23
CA ALA A 505 14.36 19.14 17.33
C ALA A 505 15.75 19.73 17.63
N VAL A 506 16.54 20.08 16.61
CA VAL A 506 17.84 20.73 16.80
C VAL A 506 17.69 22.10 17.46
N LEU A 507 16.71 22.91 17.03
CA LEU A 507 16.47 24.23 17.62
C LEU A 507 16.01 24.15 19.08
N ARG A 508 15.22 23.13 19.44
CA ARG A 508 14.68 22.95 20.79
C ARG A 508 15.66 22.27 21.75
N TYR A 509 16.37 21.25 21.27
CA TYR A 509 17.11 20.30 22.10
C TYR A 509 18.62 20.27 21.81
N GLY A 510 19.06 20.87 20.71
CA GLY A 510 20.46 20.85 20.30
C GLY A 510 21.37 21.66 21.24
N ALA A 511 22.43 21.02 21.73
CA ALA A 511 23.50 21.66 22.48
C ALA A 511 24.53 22.31 21.53
N GLY A 512 24.83 23.60 21.76
CA GLY A 512 26.09 24.26 21.44
C GLY A 512 26.68 24.18 20.02
N ASP A 513 26.25 25.08 19.14
CA ASP A 513 27.07 25.82 18.14
C ASP A 513 26.12 26.82 17.46
N GLU A 514 26.47 28.11 17.46
CA GLU A 514 25.65 29.15 16.81
C GLU A 514 25.50 28.86 15.31
N HIS A 515 26.53 28.28 14.68
CA HIS A 515 26.50 27.93 13.27
C HIS A 515 25.44 26.85 12.99
N GLN A 516 25.42 25.76 13.76
CA GLN A 516 24.44 24.68 13.59
C GLN A 516 23.01 25.12 13.89
N ARG A 517 22.82 25.98 14.88
CA ARG A 517 21.49 26.56 15.17
C ARG A 517 21.01 27.47 14.05
N ARG A 518 21.89 28.30 13.48
CA ARG A 518 21.56 29.13 12.33
C ARG A 518 21.21 28.28 11.12
N GLU A 519 21.99 27.23 10.87
CA GLU A 519 21.75 26.29 9.77
C GLU A 519 20.40 25.57 9.91
N ALA A 520 20.06 25.09 11.11
CA ALA A 520 18.76 24.49 11.40
C ALA A 520 17.62 25.49 11.19
N ALA A 521 17.80 26.75 11.61
CA ALA A 521 16.81 27.81 11.43
C ALA A 521 16.57 28.12 9.94
N GLU A 522 17.63 28.29 9.16
CA GLU A 522 17.55 28.53 7.72
C GLU A 522 16.86 27.36 7.00
N ALA A 523 17.20 26.12 7.35
CA ALA A 523 16.59 24.94 6.75
C ALA A 523 15.10 24.78 7.13
N LEU A 524 14.72 25.10 8.37
CA LEU A 524 13.33 25.12 8.81
C LEU A 524 12.53 26.22 8.09
N ALA A 525 13.10 27.42 7.93
CA ALA A 525 12.49 28.54 7.21
C ALA A 525 12.22 28.23 5.74
N GLN A 526 13.03 27.35 5.13
CA GLN A 526 12.88 26.88 3.75
C GLN A 526 12.05 25.60 3.62
N SER A 527 11.49 25.08 4.71
CA SER A 527 10.71 23.85 4.70
C SER A 527 9.31 24.02 4.12
N VAL A 528 8.65 22.89 3.81
CA VAL A 528 7.26 22.86 3.32
C VAL A 528 6.25 23.59 4.21
N LEU A 529 6.55 23.78 5.51
CA LEU A 529 5.69 24.51 6.44
C LEU A 529 5.45 25.97 6.02
N PHE A 530 6.37 26.55 5.25
CA PHE A 530 6.28 27.92 4.74
C PHE A 530 6.15 27.96 3.21
N SER A 531 5.84 26.81 2.59
CA SER A 531 5.57 26.74 1.16
C SER A 531 4.23 27.40 0.84
N PRO A 532 4.12 28.20 -0.24
CA PRO A 532 2.82 28.67 -0.72
C PRO A 532 1.91 27.52 -1.20
N GLU A 533 2.48 26.32 -1.43
CA GLU A 533 1.72 25.12 -1.80
C GLU A 533 1.14 24.38 -0.58
N LEU A 534 1.47 24.79 0.65
CA LEU A 534 0.93 24.14 1.85
C LEU A 534 -0.60 24.32 1.91
N PRO A 535 -1.39 23.23 1.96
CA PRO A 535 -2.84 23.37 2.03
C PRO A 535 -3.29 24.03 3.35
N PRO A 536 -4.17 25.05 3.33
CA PRO A 536 -4.66 25.73 4.54
C PRO A 536 -5.55 24.83 5.41
N THR A 537 -5.82 23.61 4.98
CA THR A 537 -6.64 22.63 5.68
C THR A 537 -5.79 21.57 6.38
N SER A 538 -4.47 21.62 6.20
CA SER A 538 -3.54 20.66 6.78
C SER A 538 -3.26 20.99 8.25
N ILE A 539 -3.15 19.97 9.10
CA ILE A 539 -2.67 20.13 10.48
C ILE A 539 -1.25 20.75 10.56
N LEU A 540 -0.47 20.62 9.48
CA LEU A 540 0.84 21.26 9.33
C LEU A 540 0.77 22.78 9.45
N THR A 541 -0.39 23.40 9.20
CA THR A 541 -0.58 24.84 9.45
C THR A 541 -0.38 25.20 10.92
N LEU A 542 -0.77 24.34 11.87
CA LEU A 542 -0.48 24.54 13.31
C LEU A 542 1.01 24.40 13.60
N LEU A 543 1.68 23.45 12.95
CA LEU A 543 3.14 23.28 13.05
C LEU A 543 3.89 24.47 12.46
N ALA A 544 3.38 25.09 11.40
CA ALA A 544 3.93 26.32 10.83
C ALA A 544 3.86 27.49 11.83
N LEU A 545 2.79 27.60 12.63
CA LEU A 545 2.72 28.58 13.73
C LEU A 545 3.83 28.35 14.76
N ARG A 546 4.09 27.07 15.08
CA ARG A 546 5.13 26.69 16.03
C ARG A 546 6.52 26.95 15.51
N ALA A 547 6.78 26.56 14.27
CA ALA A 547 8.03 26.85 13.59
C ALA A 547 8.26 28.37 13.48
N GLU A 548 7.23 29.17 13.17
CA GLU A 548 7.31 30.63 13.15
C GLU A 548 7.76 31.18 14.51
N ARG A 549 7.19 30.70 15.61
CA ARG A 549 7.57 31.14 16.96
C ARG A 549 9.03 30.80 17.28
N LEU A 550 9.49 29.61 16.92
CA LEU A 550 10.87 29.17 17.12
C LEU A 550 11.85 29.99 16.27
N LEU A 551 11.52 30.29 15.01
CA LEU A 551 12.37 31.07 14.10
C LEU A 551 12.45 32.55 14.49
N LYS A 552 11.36 33.13 15.03
CA LYS A 552 11.41 34.48 15.61
C LYS A 552 12.43 34.59 16.74
N ALA A 553 12.60 33.54 17.54
CA ALA A 553 13.59 33.51 18.62
C ALA A 553 15.05 33.45 18.12
N THR A 554 15.28 33.03 16.87
CA THR A 554 16.61 32.98 16.26
C THR A 554 16.94 34.21 15.39
N GLY A 555 15.97 35.12 15.19
CA GLY A 555 16.11 36.27 14.30
C GLY A 555 16.07 35.92 12.80
N CYS A 556 15.69 34.68 12.45
CA CYS A 556 15.55 34.26 11.05
C CYS A 556 14.29 34.86 10.43
N SER A 557 14.41 35.47 9.25
CA SER A 557 13.26 35.97 8.49
C SER A 557 12.58 34.84 7.75
N ILE A 558 11.25 34.81 7.78
CA ILE A 558 10.42 33.81 7.10
C ILE A 558 9.42 34.48 6.15
N ALA A 559 8.94 33.73 5.16
CA ALA A 559 7.71 34.07 4.48
C ALA A 559 6.53 33.96 5.48
N GLU A 560 5.47 34.72 5.26
CA GLU A 560 4.27 34.62 6.08
C GLU A 560 3.70 33.19 5.98
N PRO A 561 3.52 32.46 7.10
CA PRO A 561 3.04 31.09 7.05
C PRO A 561 1.58 31.03 6.60
N VAL A 562 1.25 29.96 5.87
CA VAL A 562 -0.13 29.66 5.52
C VAL A 562 -0.94 29.45 6.81
N ARG A 563 -1.98 30.25 6.99
CA ARG A 563 -2.91 30.13 8.12
C ARG A 563 -4.00 29.10 7.81
N PRO A 564 -4.60 28.46 8.83
CA PRO A 564 -5.70 27.55 8.60
C PRO A 564 -6.90 28.25 7.93
N ALA A 565 -7.62 27.52 7.08
CA ALA A 565 -8.81 28.05 6.41
C ALA A 565 -9.88 28.48 7.42
N ALA A 566 -10.44 29.68 7.23
CA ALA A 566 -11.47 30.22 8.11
C ALA A 566 -12.69 29.28 8.22
N GLY A 567 -13.31 29.24 9.40
CA GLY A 567 -14.47 28.38 9.67
C GLY A 567 -14.14 26.91 9.94
N THR A 568 -12.85 26.52 9.95
CA THR A 568 -12.41 25.18 10.37
C THR A 568 -12.08 25.13 11.85
N LEU A 569 -12.08 23.93 12.45
CA LEU A 569 -11.61 23.74 13.83
C LEU A 569 -10.12 24.03 13.99
N LEU A 570 -9.32 23.80 12.95
CA LEU A 570 -7.91 24.20 12.94
C LEU A 570 -7.76 25.72 13.06
N ALA A 571 -8.60 26.51 12.39
CA ALA A 571 -8.60 27.97 12.54
C ALA A 571 -8.95 28.39 13.97
N VAL A 572 -9.97 27.78 14.58
CA VAL A 572 -10.32 28.04 15.99
C VAL A 572 -9.16 27.73 16.92
N ARG A 573 -8.47 26.61 16.71
CA ARG A 573 -7.29 26.21 17.50
C ARG A 573 -6.12 27.15 17.26
N ALA A 574 -5.87 27.56 16.02
CA ALA A 574 -4.83 28.53 15.70
C ALA A 574 -5.07 29.89 16.37
N ASP A 575 -6.30 30.39 16.33
CA ASP A 575 -6.67 31.65 16.99
C ASP A 575 -6.42 31.58 18.50
N ASP A 576 -6.71 30.45 19.13
CA ASP A 576 -6.43 30.23 20.55
C ASP A 576 -4.92 30.19 20.83
N LEU A 577 -4.14 29.44 20.04
CA LEU A 577 -2.69 29.37 20.17
C LEU A 577 -2.02 30.74 19.96
N LEU A 578 -2.51 31.55 19.02
CA LEU A 578 -1.98 32.89 18.76
C LEU A 578 -2.28 33.88 19.90
N ARG A 579 -3.36 33.67 20.66
CA ARG A 579 -3.64 34.43 21.90
C ARG A 579 -2.74 34.00 23.07
N HIS A 580 -2.18 32.81 23.01
CA HIS A 580 -1.31 32.22 24.04
C HIS A 580 0.06 31.81 23.45
N PRO A 581 0.84 32.77 22.92
CA PRO A 581 2.04 32.47 22.11
C PRO A 581 3.18 31.78 22.88
N ASP A 582 3.19 31.88 24.21
CA ASP A 582 4.16 31.20 25.06
C ASP A 582 3.80 29.73 25.29
N ASP A 583 2.54 29.36 25.10
CA ASP A 583 2.05 27.99 25.25
C ASP A 583 2.15 27.20 23.95
N LEU A 584 2.51 27.86 22.86
CA LEU A 584 2.38 27.33 21.50
C LEU A 584 3.28 26.11 21.27
N VAL A 585 4.47 26.09 21.87
CA VAL A 585 5.40 24.95 21.79
C VAL A 585 4.85 23.72 22.52
N ASP A 586 4.18 23.93 23.65
CA ASP A 586 3.69 22.84 24.52
C ASP A 586 2.32 22.32 24.10
N ARG A 587 1.43 23.21 23.62
CA ARG A 587 0.04 22.89 23.26
C ARG A 587 -0.13 22.46 21.81
N CYS A 588 0.78 22.81 20.92
CA CYS A 588 0.70 22.39 19.52
C CYS A 588 1.04 20.89 19.37
N PRO A 589 0.24 20.12 18.63
CA PRO A 589 0.49 18.70 18.39
C PRO A 589 1.84 18.43 17.71
N TYR A 590 2.32 17.18 17.81
CA TYR A 590 3.60 16.63 17.29
C TYR A 590 4.87 17.11 17.98
#